data_AF-A0A450W3W9-F1
#
_entry.id   AF-A0A450W3W9-F1
#
_cell.length_a   1.000
_cell.length_b   1.000
_cell.length_c   1.000
_cell.angle_alpha   90.00
_cell.angle_beta   90.00
_cell.angle_gamma   90.00
#
_symmetry.space_group_name_H-M   'P 1'
#
loop_
_entity.id
_entity.type
_entity.pdbx_description
1 polymer ?
#
loop_
_entity_poly.entity_id
_entity_poly.type
_entity_poly.pdbx_seq_one_letter_code
_entity_poly.pdbx_strand_id
1 'polypeptide(L)'
;MAGDLRKDGFTQLILDEAVALKNRLNTETVHVENHLAWPIHKADLEMTAWRARYISVMETVEYDVPDDIAGDIDKDEFLPPSTAQNKYYWSRSLTHMRRGSIASSHARICAGGKLSGYNGKMPGALEEILIAIDKAKPIYLLGAFGGVVGEVCKALRREPYPDPLTEAWQVNHNAGYADLQEIAREIAQDRGGHAADYTKTKAILDSADLSTISRAAGLDESAYLRLMETPFVDECVHLIVRGLKSV
;
A
#
# COMPACT_ATOMS: atom_id res chain seq x y z
N MET A 1 -2.15 9.06 1.54
CA MET A 1 -2.55 7.75 1.00
C MET A 1 -1.77 7.44 -0.26
N ALA A 2 -1.40 6.18 -0.50
CA ALA A 2 -0.83 5.75 -1.78
C ALA A 2 -1.98 5.49 -2.76
N GLY A 3 -2.17 6.37 -3.75
CA GLY A 3 -3.44 6.46 -4.46
C GLY A 3 -3.33 6.16 -5.95
N ASP A 4 -3.98 5.09 -6.37
CA ASP A 4 -4.36 4.86 -7.77
C ASP A 4 -5.63 5.69 -8.04
N LEU A 5 -5.57 6.61 -9.02
CA LEU A 5 -6.58 7.65 -9.27
C LEU A 5 -7.72 7.21 -10.18
N ARG A 6 -8.05 5.90 -10.18
CA ARG A 6 -9.16 5.38 -10.96
C ARG A 6 -10.49 5.99 -10.50
N LYS A 7 -11.30 6.40 -11.47
CA LYS A 7 -12.70 6.80 -11.29
C LYS A 7 -13.46 5.69 -10.57
N ASP A 8 -14.31 6.07 -9.61
CA ASP A 8 -15.08 5.15 -8.74
C ASP A 8 -14.22 4.27 -7.81
N GLY A 9 -12.95 4.66 -7.59
CA GLY A 9 -12.06 4.03 -6.61
C GLY A 9 -12.21 4.58 -5.19
N PHE A 10 -11.61 3.89 -4.21
CA PHE A 10 -11.61 4.31 -2.80
C PHE A 10 -11.07 5.73 -2.56
N THR A 11 -10.11 6.18 -3.38
CA THR A 11 -9.57 7.55 -3.30
C THR A 11 -10.68 8.59 -3.50
N GLN A 12 -11.60 8.36 -4.43
CA GLN A 12 -12.71 9.29 -4.67
C GLN A 12 -13.64 9.38 -3.46
N LEU A 13 -14.02 8.24 -2.88
CA LEU A 13 -14.86 8.20 -1.67
C LEU A 13 -14.23 8.98 -0.51
N ILE A 14 -12.93 8.82 -0.30
CA ILE A 14 -12.22 9.51 0.80
C ILE A 14 -12.18 11.02 0.56
N LEU A 15 -11.99 11.46 -0.68
CA LEU A 15 -11.99 12.88 -1.01
C LEU A 15 -13.40 13.48 -0.93
N ASP A 16 -14.44 12.76 -1.37
CA ASP A 16 -15.82 13.19 -1.24
C ASP A 16 -16.21 13.37 0.24
N GLU A 17 -15.82 12.43 1.10
CA GLU A 17 -16.01 12.54 2.56
C GLU A 17 -15.19 13.68 3.18
N ALA A 18 -13.95 13.91 2.71
CA ALA A 18 -13.14 15.04 3.15
C ALA A 18 -13.81 16.38 2.81
N VAL A 19 -14.37 16.53 1.60
CA VAL A 19 -15.14 17.72 1.20
C VAL A 19 -16.40 17.88 2.07
N ALA A 20 -17.15 16.80 2.29
CA ALA A 20 -18.34 16.83 3.13
C ALA A 20 -18.02 17.24 4.58
N LEU A 21 -16.94 16.69 5.14
CA LEU A 21 -16.45 17.01 6.49
C LEU A 21 -16.00 18.46 6.59
N LYS A 22 -15.23 18.94 5.62
CA LYS A 22 -14.78 20.33 5.52
C LYS A 22 -15.96 21.30 5.58
N ASN A 23 -16.96 21.07 4.73
CA ASN A 23 -18.16 21.90 4.64
C ASN A 23 -19.00 21.84 5.93
N ARG A 24 -19.17 20.64 6.51
CA ARG A 24 -19.95 20.44 7.74
C ARG A 24 -19.32 21.12 8.95
N LEU A 25 -17.99 21.08 9.06
CA LEU A 25 -17.25 21.68 10.17
C LEU A 25 -16.89 23.15 9.94
N ASN A 26 -17.12 23.66 8.72
CA ASN A 26 -16.72 25.00 8.29
C ASN A 26 -15.25 25.30 8.64
N THR A 27 -14.36 24.37 8.32
CA THR A 27 -12.93 24.43 8.63
C THR A 27 -12.10 24.30 7.36
N GLU A 28 -10.92 24.90 7.36
CA GLU A 28 -9.94 24.74 6.29
C GLU A 28 -8.91 23.64 6.59
N THR A 29 -8.98 22.99 7.75
CA THR A 29 -7.95 22.07 8.25
C THR A 29 -8.08 20.62 7.76
N VAL A 30 -9.11 20.30 6.97
CA VAL A 30 -9.30 18.94 6.45
C VAL A 30 -8.43 18.78 5.20
N HIS A 31 -7.40 17.95 5.31
CA HIS A 31 -6.44 17.71 4.24
C HIS A 31 -6.19 16.22 4.01
N VAL A 32 -6.03 15.86 2.74
CA VAL A 32 -5.68 14.52 2.27
C VAL A 32 -4.46 14.63 1.38
N GLU A 33 -3.34 14.05 1.82
CA GLU A 33 -2.18 13.86 0.95
C GLU A 33 -2.39 12.63 0.06
N ASN A 34 -2.28 12.82 -1.25
CA ASN A 34 -2.30 11.77 -2.24
C ASN A 34 -0.90 11.58 -2.85
N HIS A 35 -0.30 10.40 -2.65
CA HIS A 35 1.02 10.10 -3.18
C HIS A 35 0.92 9.36 -4.50
N LEU A 36 1.63 9.84 -5.52
CA LEU A 36 1.64 9.27 -6.87
C LEU A 36 3.07 8.93 -7.29
N ALA A 37 3.29 7.69 -7.70
CA ALA A 37 4.55 7.24 -8.26
C ALA A 37 4.68 7.65 -9.73
N TRP A 38 5.89 7.91 -10.21
CA TRP A 38 6.19 7.82 -11.64
C TRP A 38 5.84 6.40 -12.17
N PRO A 39 5.36 6.23 -13.41
CA PRO A 39 4.94 7.26 -14.36
C PRO A 39 3.48 7.69 -14.15
N ILE A 40 2.79 7.24 -13.09
CA ILE A 40 1.35 7.43 -12.91
C ILE A 40 0.97 8.91 -12.84
N HIS A 41 1.78 9.76 -12.20
CA HIS A 41 1.52 11.21 -12.17
C HIS A 41 1.72 11.92 -13.52
N LYS A 42 2.34 11.25 -14.51
CA LYS A 42 2.45 11.75 -15.89
C LYS A 42 1.23 11.42 -16.76
N ALA A 43 0.27 10.65 -16.24
CA ALA A 43 -0.93 10.26 -16.99
C ALA A 43 -1.94 11.43 -17.12
N ASP A 44 -2.24 11.78 -18.38
CA ASP A 44 -3.33 12.56 -19.01
C ASP A 44 -4.06 13.73 -18.30
N LEU A 45 -4.62 14.62 -19.13
CA LEU A 45 -5.42 15.80 -18.79
C LEU A 45 -6.67 15.49 -17.94
N GLU A 46 -7.29 14.32 -18.13
CA GLU A 46 -8.47 13.92 -17.33
C GLU A 46 -8.12 13.80 -15.83
N MET A 47 -6.93 13.29 -15.53
CA MET A 47 -6.46 13.14 -14.15
C MET A 47 -6.20 14.51 -13.52
N THR A 48 -5.69 15.45 -14.31
CA THR A 48 -5.52 16.86 -13.91
C THR A 48 -6.88 17.52 -13.60
N ALA A 49 -7.86 17.35 -14.48
CA ALA A 49 -9.21 17.89 -14.27
C ALA A 49 -9.90 17.26 -13.04
N TRP A 50 -9.72 15.96 -12.83
CA TRP A 50 -10.22 15.25 -11.66
C TRP A 50 -9.57 15.78 -10.36
N ARG A 51 -8.24 15.99 -10.35
CA ARG A 51 -7.52 16.56 -9.20
C ARG A 51 -8.02 17.97 -8.87
N ALA A 52 -8.28 18.79 -9.87
CA ALA A 52 -8.77 20.16 -9.69
C ALA A 52 -10.10 20.21 -8.91
N ARG A 53 -10.95 19.18 -9.00
CA ARG A 53 -12.21 19.10 -8.24
C ARG A 53 -12.01 19.01 -6.73
N TYR A 54 -10.86 18.51 -6.29
CA TYR A 54 -10.56 18.24 -4.88
C TYR A 54 -9.45 19.13 -4.33
N ILE A 55 -9.03 20.18 -5.07
CA ILE A 55 -7.92 21.06 -4.69
C ILE A 55 -8.11 21.75 -3.32
N SER A 56 -9.35 21.86 -2.86
CA SER A 56 -9.69 22.46 -1.57
C SER A 56 -9.43 21.55 -0.36
N VAL A 57 -9.21 20.26 -0.57
CA VAL A 57 -8.97 19.24 0.48
C VAL A 57 -7.80 18.32 0.17
N MET A 58 -7.24 18.35 -1.04
CA MET A 58 -6.22 17.40 -1.49
C MET A 58 -4.92 18.09 -1.87
N GLU A 59 -3.82 17.57 -1.34
CA GLU A 59 -2.47 17.85 -1.81
C GLU A 59 -1.93 16.60 -2.53
N THR A 60 -1.23 16.79 -3.65
CA THR A 60 -0.61 15.67 -4.36
C THR A 60 0.90 15.72 -4.18
N VAL A 61 1.47 14.62 -3.71
CA VAL A 61 2.91 14.41 -3.59
C VAL A 61 3.34 13.48 -4.73
N GLU A 62 4.02 14.03 -5.71
CA GLU A 62 4.53 13.30 -6.86
C GLU A 62 5.94 12.78 -6.56
N TYR A 63 6.19 11.51 -6.90
CA TYR A 63 7.47 10.85 -6.72
C TYR A 63 8.11 10.59 -8.07
N ASP A 64 9.31 11.13 -8.27
CA ASP A 64 10.10 10.92 -9.47
C ASP A 64 10.51 9.45 -9.66
N VAL A 65 11.04 9.16 -10.85
CA VAL A 65 11.65 7.88 -11.16
C VAL A 65 12.79 7.57 -10.16
N PRO A 66 12.88 6.33 -9.62
CA PRO A 66 13.99 5.93 -8.77
C PRO A 66 15.35 6.00 -9.48
N ASP A 67 16.37 6.50 -8.79
CA ASP A 67 17.74 6.69 -9.34
C ASP A 67 18.32 5.42 -9.98
N ASP A 68 18.00 4.24 -9.43
CA ASP A 68 18.50 2.94 -9.90
C ASP A 68 18.00 2.54 -11.30
N ILE A 69 16.92 3.16 -11.78
CA ILE A 69 16.32 2.88 -13.09
C ILE A 69 16.20 4.13 -13.98
N ALA A 70 16.52 5.32 -13.45
CA ALA A 70 16.36 6.59 -14.16
C ALA A 70 17.17 6.69 -15.46
N GLY A 71 18.31 5.98 -15.54
CA GLY A 71 19.16 5.96 -16.74
C GLY A 71 18.65 5.09 -17.88
N ASP A 72 17.64 4.23 -17.63
CA ASP A 72 17.17 3.23 -18.61
C ASP A 72 15.86 3.65 -19.30
N ILE A 73 15.29 4.81 -18.94
CA ILE A 73 13.94 5.26 -19.35
C ILE A 73 13.92 6.76 -19.64
N ASP A 74 12.98 7.18 -20.48
CA ASP A 74 12.62 8.60 -20.61
C ASP A 74 11.67 8.98 -19.47
N LYS A 75 12.16 9.79 -18.53
CA LYS A 75 11.43 10.17 -17.31
C LYS A 75 10.35 11.22 -17.55
N ASP A 76 10.42 11.93 -18.67
CA ASP A 76 9.51 13.02 -18.95
C ASP A 76 8.20 12.53 -19.57
N GLU A 77 8.21 11.34 -20.17
CA GLU A 77 7.08 10.70 -20.84
C GLU A 77 6.35 9.68 -19.96
N PHE A 78 5.06 9.47 -20.26
CA PHE A 78 4.29 8.40 -19.64
C PHE A 78 4.71 7.04 -20.21
N LEU A 79 5.17 6.13 -19.34
CA LEU A 79 5.52 4.77 -19.74
C LEU A 79 4.34 3.81 -19.49
N PRO A 80 3.68 3.23 -20.51
CA PRO A 80 2.61 2.26 -20.30
C PRO A 80 3.16 0.91 -19.79
N PRO A 81 2.45 0.18 -18.91
CA PRO A 81 2.88 -1.12 -18.37
C PRO A 81 2.65 -2.27 -19.37
N SER A 82 3.07 -2.09 -20.62
CA SER A 82 2.78 -2.96 -21.77
C SER A 82 3.74 -4.14 -21.94
N THR A 83 4.95 -4.05 -21.38
CA THR A 83 5.98 -5.10 -21.43
C THR A 83 6.37 -5.52 -20.01
N ALA A 84 7.01 -6.69 -19.88
CA ALA A 84 7.54 -7.15 -18.59
C ALA A 84 8.57 -6.15 -17.99
N GLN A 85 9.43 -5.58 -18.84
CA GLN A 85 10.38 -4.52 -18.45
C GLN A 85 9.65 -3.27 -17.93
N ASN A 86 8.62 -2.79 -18.63
CA ASN A 86 7.87 -1.62 -18.18
C ASN A 86 7.15 -1.90 -16.86
N LYS A 87 6.57 -3.10 -16.70
CA LYS A 87 5.97 -3.53 -15.44
C LYS A 87 7.00 -3.57 -14.29
N TYR A 88 8.26 -3.94 -14.56
CA TYR A 88 9.33 -3.85 -13.59
C TYR A 88 9.56 -2.39 -13.15
N TYR A 89 9.70 -1.45 -14.08
CA TYR A 89 9.87 -0.03 -13.75
C TYR A 89 8.69 0.56 -12.98
N TRP A 90 7.46 0.16 -13.34
CA TRP A 90 6.26 0.49 -12.56
C TRP A 90 6.35 -0.04 -11.13
N SER A 91 6.67 -1.32 -10.98
CA SER A 91 6.82 -1.95 -9.68
C SER A 91 7.86 -1.22 -8.82
N ARG A 92 9.01 -0.89 -9.40
CA ARG A 92 10.08 -0.13 -8.72
C ARG A 92 9.62 1.23 -8.22
N SER A 93 8.93 1.97 -9.08
CA SER A 93 8.45 3.31 -8.77
C SER A 93 7.34 3.29 -7.72
N LEU A 94 6.45 2.29 -7.77
CA LEU A 94 5.45 2.04 -6.73
C LEU A 94 6.10 1.74 -5.36
N THR A 95 7.13 0.90 -5.32
CA THR A 95 7.89 0.65 -4.09
C THR A 95 8.53 1.93 -3.54
N HIS A 96 9.13 2.75 -4.41
CA HIS A 96 9.76 4.02 -4.02
C HIS A 96 8.75 4.98 -3.39
N MET A 97 7.62 5.21 -4.06
CA MET A 97 6.52 6.02 -3.54
C MET A 97 5.97 5.48 -2.21
N ARG A 98 5.75 4.16 -2.08
CA ARG A 98 5.30 3.54 -0.82
C ARG A 98 6.26 3.80 0.32
N ARG A 99 7.58 3.66 0.08
CA ARG A 99 8.60 3.94 1.09
C ARG A 99 8.59 5.38 1.56
N GLY A 100 8.46 6.33 0.64
CA GLY A 100 8.37 7.75 0.97
C GLY A 100 7.10 8.08 1.76
N SER A 101 5.94 7.63 1.27
CA SER A 101 4.66 7.83 1.95
C SER A 101 4.68 7.25 3.36
N ILE A 102 5.17 6.00 3.53
CA ILE A 102 5.20 5.35 4.84
C ILE A 102 6.18 6.06 5.78
N ALA A 103 7.28 6.60 5.27
CA ALA A 103 8.21 7.38 6.07
C ALA A 103 7.54 8.64 6.65
N SER A 104 6.77 9.38 5.85
CA SER A 104 6.08 10.60 6.28
C SER A 104 4.85 10.37 7.17
N SER A 105 4.29 9.15 7.19
CA SER A 105 3.13 8.83 8.03
C SER A 105 3.49 8.48 9.48
N HIS A 106 2.64 8.88 10.42
CA HIS A 106 2.75 8.49 11.84
C HIS A 106 2.25 7.06 12.09
N ALA A 107 1.21 6.63 11.39
CA ALA A 107 0.61 5.31 11.51
C ALA A 107 0.05 4.85 10.16
N ARG A 108 -0.29 3.56 10.06
CA ARG A 108 -0.84 2.94 8.86
C ARG A 108 -2.11 2.17 9.19
N ILE A 109 -3.17 2.44 8.43
CA ILE A 109 -4.43 1.70 8.50
C ILE A 109 -4.55 0.93 7.18
N CYS A 110 -4.68 -0.39 7.26
CA CYS A 110 -4.73 -1.28 6.11
C CYS A 110 -6.03 -2.08 6.13
N ALA A 111 -6.79 -2.06 5.04
CA ALA A 111 -8.02 -2.83 4.86
C ALA A 111 -8.13 -3.37 3.43
N GLY A 112 -8.59 -4.60 3.27
CA GLY A 112 -8.84 -5.19 1.95
C GLY A 112 -7.57 -5.42 1.12
N GLY A 113 -7.56 -4.85 -0.09
CA GLY A 113 -6.44 -4.96 -1.03
C GLY A 113 -6.54 -6.17 -1.97
N LYS A 114 -6.12 -5.96 -3.22
CA LYS A 114 -6.14 -6.98 -4.29
C LYS A 114 -5.23 -8.15 -3.95
N LEU A 115 -5.72 -9.38 -4.18
CA LEU A 115 -4.90 -10.60 -4.15
C LEU A 115 -4.12 -10.78 -5.46
N SER A 116 -4.74 -10.42 -6.60
CA SER A 116 -4.17 -10.47 -7.96
C SER A 116 -4.61 -9.27 -8.81
N GLY A 117 -4.03 -9.11 -10.01
CA GLY A 117 -4.34 -8.00 -10.92
C GLY A 117 -3.83 -6.65 -10.42
N TYR A 118 -2.67 -6.65 -9.78
CA TYR A 118 -1.92 -5.47 -9.34
C TYR A 118 -0.70 -5.23 -10.24
N ASN A 119 -0.11 -4.03 -10.18
CA ASN A 119 1.00 -3.61 -11.05
C ASN A 119 2.39 -3.59 -10.36
N GLY A 120 2.46 -3.97 -9.08
CA GLY A 120 3.72 -4.06 -8.34
C GLY A 120 4.34 -5.46 -8.35
N LYS A 121 5.48 -5.62 -7.66
CA LYS A 121 6.14 -6.92 -7.46
C LYS A 121 5.39 -7.86 -6.54
N MET A 122 4.45 -7.36 -5.76
CA MET A 122 3.58 -8.14 -4.87
C MET A 122 2.30 -7.33 -4.62
N PRO A 123 1.26 -7.90 -3.98
CA PRO A 123 0.08 -7.13 -3.61
C PRO A 123 0.45 -5.82 -2.88
N GLY A 124 -0.11 -4.71 -3.31
CA GLY A 124 0.32 -3.38 -2.84
C GLY A 124 0.18 -3.20 -1.33
N ALA A 125 -0.94 -3.62 -0.75
CA ALA A 125 -1.16 -3.53 0.68
C ALA A 125 -0.25 -4.50 1.47
N LEU A 126 0.14 -5.66 0.90
CA LEU A 126 1.15 -6.52 1.51
C LEU A 126 2.49 -5.80 1.60
N GLU A 127 2.93 -5.17 0.50
CA GLU A 127 4.19 -4.42 0.50
C GLU A 127 4.16 -3.26 1.50
N GLU A 128 3.06 -2.53 1.59
CA GLU A 128 2.90 -1.45 2.57
C GLU A 128 2.97 -1.94 4.02
N ILE A 129 2.36 -3.09 4.33
CA ILE A 129 2.44 -3.71 5.65
C ILE A 129 3.89 -4.09 5.95
N LEU A 130 4.59 -4.75 5.03
CA LEU A 130 5.98 -5.16 5.23
C LEU A 130 6.90 -3.96 5.43
N ILE A 131 6.74 -2.88 4.66
CA ILE A 131 7.51 -1.64 4.83
C ILE A 131 7.18 -0.96 6.17
N ALA A 132 5.91 -0.98 6.60
CA ALA A 132 5.52 -0.39 7.87
C ALA A 132 6.09 -1.16 9.07
N ILE A 133 6.10 -2.50 9.01
CA ILE A 133 6.76 -3.37 10.01
C ILE A 133 8.27 -3.08 10.04
N ASP A 134 8.93 -3.04 8.88
CA ASP A 134 10.37 -2.73 8.76
C ASP A 134 10.72 -1.35 9.35
N LYS A 135 9.85 -0.36 9.17
CA LYS A 135 10.00 0.99 9.71
C LYS A 135 9.48 1.17 11.14
N ALA A 136 9.05 0.09 11.80
CA ALA A 136 8.43 0.12 13.12
C ALA A 136 7.30 1.16 13.25
N LYS A 137 6.51 1.35 12.19
CA LYS A 137 5.35 2.23 12.21
C LYS A 137 4.18 1.51 12.89
N PRO A 138 3.39 2.19 13.75
CA PRO A 138 2.09 1.71 14.19
C PRO A 138 1.25 1.27 12.98
N ILE A 139 0.79 0.02 12.98
CA ILE A 139 -0.07 -0.55 11.95
C ILE A 139 -1.40 -0.96 12.56
N TYR A 140 -2.49 -0.75 11.84
CA TYR A 140 -3.85 -1.18 12.17
C TYR A 140 -4.35 -2.04 11.02
N LEU A 141 -4.50 -3.35 11.26
CA LEU A 141 -4.88 -4.33 10.23
C LEU A 141 -6.35 -4.71 10.37
N LEU A 142 -7.17 -4.32 9.41
CA LEU A 142 -8.63 -4.53 9.43
C LEU A 142 -8.95 -5.79 8.60
N GLY A 143 -8.66 -6.96 9.18
CA GLY A 143 -8.67 -8.25 8.49
C GLY A 143 -10.04 -8.73 8.02
N ALA A 144 -11.12 -8.36 8.72
CA ALA A 144 -12.49 -8.78 8.40
C ALA A 144 -13.01 -8.24 7.06
N PHE A 145 -12.39 -7.20 6.52
CA PHE A 145 -12.70 -6.66 5.18
C PHE A 145 -12.05 -7.49 4.05
N GLY A 146 -11.38 -8.60 4.39
CA GLY A 146 -10.82 -9.55 3.45
C GLY A 146 -9.62 -9.01 2.67
N GLY A 147 -9.46 -9.50 1.44
CA GLY A 147 -8.32 -9.16 0.59
C GLY A 147 -6.98 -9.59 1.18
N VAL A 148 -5.89 -9.01 0.68
CA VAL A 148 -4.55 -9.38 1.14
C VAL A 148 -4.30 -9.03 2.61
N VAL A 149 -4.97 -8.01 3.13
CA VAL A 149 -4.91 -7.67 4.57
C VAL A 149 -5.51 -8.81 5.40
N GLY A 150 -6.64 -9.37 4.99
CA GLY A 150 -7.23 -10.55 5.63
C GLY A 150 -6.27 -11.74 5.63
N GLU A 151 -5.57 -12.01 4.53
CA GLU A 151 -4.57 -13.09 4.47
C GLU A 151 -3.38 -12.81 5.41
N VAL A 152 -2.87 -11.59 5.47
CA VAL A 152 -1.82 -11.22 6.45
C VAL A 152 -2.31 -11.46 7.88
N CYS A 153 -3.55 -11.10 8.19
CA CYS A 153 -4.12 -11.33 9.51
C CYS A 153 -4.17 -12.83 9.88
N LYS A 154 -4.51 -13.72 8.94
CA LYS A 154 -4.43 -15.17 9.16
C LYS A 154 -3.01 -15.62 9.49
N ALA A 155 -2.02 -15.15 8.72
CA ALA A 155 -0.61 -15.48 8.97
C ALA A 155 -0.13 -15.03 10.36
N LEU A 156 -0.50 -13.81 10.78
CA LEU A 156 -0.15 -13.27 12.10
C LEU A 156 -0.84 -14.01 13.25
N ARG A 157 -2.06 -14.53 13.03
CA ARG A 157 -2.78 -15.38 14.00
C ARG A 157 -2.32 -16.83 14.03
N ARG A 158 -1.24 -17.17 13.31
CA ARG A 158 -0.68 -18.54 13.22
C ARG A 158 -1.65 -19.57 12.65
N GLU A 159 -2.57 -19.12 11.80
CA GLU A 159 -3.32 -20.02 10.92
C GLU A 159 -2.40 -20.62 9.84
N PRO A 160 -2.85 -21.64 9.09
CA PRO A 160 -2.13 -22.13 7.93
C PRO A 160 -1.71 -20.98 7.01
N TYR A 161 -0.45 -20.98 6.59
CA TYR A 161 0.11 -19.88 5.81
C TYR A 161 -0.67 -19.70 4.50
N PRO A 162 -1.24 -18.52 4.21
CA PRO A 162 -2.12 -18.38 3.07
C PRO A 162 -1.42 -18.47 1.72
N ASP A 163 -1.97 -19.26 0.80
CA ASP A 163 -1.47 -19.38 -0.57
C ASP A 163 -1.29 -18.03 -1.27
N PRO A 164 -2.22 -17.04 -1.17
CA PRO A 164 -2.02 -15.74 -1.82
C PRO A 164 -0.79 -14.97 -1.34
N LEU A 165 -0.14 -15.37 -0.24
CA LEU A 165 1.11 -14.80 0.24
C LEU A 165 2.33 -15.61 -0.25
N THR A 166 2.20 -16.45 -1.27
CA THR A 166 3.28 -17.25 -1.84
C THR A 166 3.59 -16.86 -3.29
N GLU A 167 4.84 -17.01 -3.71
CA GLU A 167 5.23 -16.74 -5.10
C GLU A 167 4.49 -17.65 -6.09
N ALA A 168 4.35 -18.93 -5.77
CA ALA A 168 3.69 -19.91 -6.64
C ALA A 168 2.23 -19.51 -6.96
N TRP A 169 1.48 -19.05 -5.94
CA TRP A 169 0.14 -18.54 -6.17
C TRP A 169 0.17 -17.28 -7.06
N GLN A 170 1.12 -16.37 -6.81
CA GLN A 170 1.20 -15.11 -7.56
C GLN A 170 1.54 -15.33 -9.03
N VAL A 171 2.43 -16.27 -9.35
CA VAL A 171 2.72 -16.72 -10.71
C VAL A 171 1.47 -17.27 -11.39
N ASN A 172 0.69 -18.10 -10.70
CA ASN A 172 -0.50 -18.74 -11.27
C ASN A 172 -1.71 -17.80 -11.45
N HIS A 173 -1.75 -16.68 -10.74
CA HIS A 173 -2.93 -15.79 -10.70
C HIS A 173 -2.68 -14.40 -11.29
N ASN A 174 -1.46 -14.10 -11.76
CA ASN A 174 -1.12 -12.81 -12.37
C ASN A 174 -0.38 -13.01 -13.70
N ALA A 175 -0.99 -12.55 -14.80
CA ALA A 175 -0.41 -12.68 -16.13
C ALA A 175 0.91 -11.89 -16.27
N GLY A 176 1.97 -12.58 -16.69
CA GLY A 176 3.31 -12.03 -16.88
C GLY A 176 4.07 -11.75 -15.58
N TYR A 177 3.63 -12.33 -14.45
CA TYR A 177 4.29 -12.14 -13.16
C TYR A 177 5.63 -12.88 -13.06
N ALA A 178 5.74 -14.07 -13.64
CA ALA A 178 6.99 -14.82 -13.69
C ALA A 178 8.10 -14.01 -14.39
N ASP A 179 7.82 -13.50 -15.59
CA ASP A 179 8.74 -12.66 -16.37
C ASP A 179 9.14 -11.39 -15.60
N LEU A 180 8.19 -10.76 -14.88
CA LEU A 180 8.49 -9.62 -14.03
C LEU A 180 9.47 -9.98 -12.90
N GLN A 181 9.28 -11.13 -12.23
CA GLN A 181 10.18 -11.58 -11.18
C GLN A 181 11.55 -11.97 -11.72
N GLU A 182 11.62 -12.57 -12.90
CA GLU A 182 12.87 -12.89 -13.59
C GLU A 182 13.68 -11.63 -13.88
N ILE A 183 13.09 -10.65 -14.57
CA ILE A 183 13.72 -9.34 -14.84
C ILE A 183 14.17 -8.67 -13.54
N ALA A 184 13.32 -8.70 -12.51
CA ALA A 184 13.63 -8.08 -11.23
C ALA A 184 14.80 -8.76 -10.50
N ARG A 185 15.06 -10.04 -10.76
CA ARG A 185 16.22 -10.80 -10.26
C ARG A 185 17.46 -10.62 -11.14
N GLU A 186 17.31 -10.47 -12.45
CA GLU A 186 18.45 -10.20 -13.33
C GLU A 186 19.06 -8.83 -13.03
N ILE A 187 18.22 -7.79 -13.00
CA ILE A 187 18.64 -6.43 -12.62
C ILE A 187 19.16 -6.39 -11.18
N ALA A 188 18.76 -7.36 -10.33
CA ALA A 188 19.27 -7.48 -8.97
C ALA A 188 20.76 -7.69 -8.88
N GLN A 189 21.32 -8.47 -9.81
CA GLN A 189 22.71 -8.89 -9.77
C GLN A 189 23.65 -7.70 -9.96
N ASP A 190 23.18 -6.66 -10.67
CA ASP A 190 23.96 -5.46 -10.97
C ASP A 190 23.60 -4.26 -10.08
N ARG A 191 22.36 -4.17 -9.57
CA ARG A 191 21.83 -2.93 -8.95
C ARG A 191 21.06 -3.11 -7.63
N GLY A 192 21.23 -4.24 -6.92
CA GLY A 192 20.79 -4.36 -5.51
C GLY A 192 19.40 -4.97 -5.27
N GLY A 193 18.76 -5.50 -6.32
CA GLY A 193 17.68 -6.47 -6.23
C GLY A 193 16.34 -6.00 -5.71
N HIS A 194 15.34 -6.08 -6.59
CA HIS A 194 14.01 -5.57 -6.30
C HIS A 194 12.88 -6.55 -6.62
N ALA A 195 13.22 -7.81 -6.88
CA ALA A 195 12.26 -8.91 -6.89
C ALA A 195 11.49 -9.01 -5.56
N ALA A 196 10.33 -9.65 -5.62
CA ALA A 196 9.63 -10.05 -4.41
C ALA A 196 10.34 -11.26 -3.80
N ASP A 197 10.58 -11.19 -2.48
CA ASP A 197 11.15 -12.29 -1.73
C ASP A 197 10.07 -12.83 -0.78
N TYR A 198 9.37 -13.86 -1.24
CA TYR A 198 8.29 -14.49 -0.46
C TYR A 198 8.81 -15.34 0.69
N THR A 199 10.05 -15.84 0.61
CA THR A 199 10.71 -16.51 1.74
C THR A 199 10.95 -15.53 2.87
N LYS A 200 11.52 -14.35 2.55
CA LYS A 200 11.69 -13.26 3.51
C LYS A 200 10.35 -12.71 4.01
N THR A 201 9.35 -12.58 3.13
CA THR A 201 8.00 -12.17 3.52
C THR A 201 7.42 -13.11 4.56
N LYS A 202 7.50 -14.43 4.33
CA LYS A 202 7.08 -15.42 5.30
C LYS A 202 7.87 -15.31 6.61
N ALA A 203 9.19 -15.19 6.55
CA ALA A 203 10.02 -15.05 7.74
C ALA A 203 9.65 -13.80 8.58
N ILE A 204 9.35 -12.67 7.93
CA ILE A 204 8.87 -11.46 8.61
C ILE A 204 7.55 -11.72 9.32
N LEU A 205 6.56 -12.33 8.64
CA LEU A 205 5.25 -12.58 9.24
C LEU A 205 5.29 -13.67 10.33
N ASP A 206 6.14 -14.69 10.16
CA ASP A 206 6.35 -15.74 11.16
C ASP A 206 7.04 -15.19 12.42
N SER A 207 7.99 -14.26 12.26
CA SER A 207 8.71 -13.65 13.39
C SER A 207 7.98 -12.46 14.00
N ALA A 208 7.01 -11.88 13.28
CA ALA A 208 6.19 -10.79 13.78
C ALA A 208 5.37 -11.25 14.99
N ASP A 209 5.66 -10.65 16.14
CA ASP A 209 4.97 -10.91 17.38
C ASP A 209 3.77 -9.97 17.55
N LEU A 210 2.60 -10.53 17.81
CA LEU A 210 1.36 -9.78 17.93
C LEU A 210 1.37 -8.84 19.15
N SER A 211 2.08 -9.21 20.22
CA SER A 211 2.27 -8.34 21.39
C SER A 211 3.05 -7.07 21.01
N THR A 212 4.04 -7.21 20.14
CA THR A 212 4.86 -6.10 19.66
C THR A 212 4.07 -5.20 18.71
N ILE A 213 3.30 -5.78 17.79
CA ILE A 213 2.44 -5.03 16.86
C ILE A 213 1.35 -4.28 17.62
N SER A 214 0.64 -4.96 18.53
CA SER A 214 -0.49 -4.36 19.28
C SER A 214 -0.02 -3.20 20.15
N ARG A 215 1.07 -3.40 20.90
CA ARG A 215 1.69 -2.34 21.73
C ARG A 215 2.15 -1.15 20.90
N ALA A 216 2.77 -1.38 19.74
CA ALA A 216 3.17 -0.29 18.85
C ALA A 216 1.95 0.48 18.29
N ALA A 217 0.79 -0.17 18.19
CA ALA A 217 -0.47 0.44 17.81
C ALA A 217 -1.25 1.08 19.00
N GLY A 218 -0.68 1.07 20.21
CA GLY A 218 -1.34 1.60 21.41
C GLY A 218 -2.52 0.75 21.90
N LEU A 219 -2.55 -0.53 21.55
CA LEU A 219 -3.60 -1.48 21.91
C LEU A 219 -3.02 -2.66 22.69
N ASP A 220 -3.84 -3.26 23.55
CA ASP A 220 -3.55 -4.61 24.05
C ASP A 220 -3.82 -5.66 22.97
N GLU A 221 -3.30 -6.88 23.15
CA GLU A 221 -3.44 -7.95 22.16
C GLU A 221 -4.89 -8.35 21.90
N SER A 222 -5.75 -8.37 22.93
CA SER A 222 -7.16 -8.75 22.80
C SER A 222 -7.91 -7.74 21.91
N ALA A 223 -7.67 -6.46 22.13
CA ALA A 223 -8.19 -5.39 21.33
C ALA A 223 -7.67 -5.41 19.89
N TYR A 224 -6.39 -5.72 19.71
CA TYR A 224 -5.81 -5.80 18.38
C TYR A 224 -6.34 -7.01 17.60
N LEU A 225 -6.48 -8.17 18.26
CA LEU A 225 -7.18 -9.32 17.69
C LEU A 225 -8.61 -8.96 17.28
N ARG A 226 -9.33 -8.21 18.15
CA ARG A 226 -10.68 -7.76 17.83
C ARG A 226 -10.71 -6.86 16.60
N LEU A 227 -9.75 -5.94 16.46
CA LEU A 227 -9.59 -5.09 15.28
C LEU A 227 -9.36 -5.92 14.00
N MET A 228 -8.61 -7.02 14.08
CA MET A 228 -8.36 -7.91 12.94
C MET A 228 -9.61 -8.68 12.50
N GLU A 229 -10.56 -8.91 13.41
CA GLU A 229 -11.69 -9.83 13.21
C GLU A 229 -13.05 -9.14 13.04
N THR A 230 -13.19 -7.90 13.50
CA THR A 230 -14.49 -7.24 13.47
C THR A 230 -14.85 -6.72 12.07
N PRO A 231 -16.04 -7.08 11.53
CA PRO A 231 -16.55 -6.49 10.29
C PRO A 231 -17.21 -5.13 10.52
N PHE A 232 -17.32 -4.67 11.77
CA PHE A 232 -18.04 -3.45 12.12
C PHE A 232 -17.12 -2.24 12.04
N VAL A 233 -17.44 -1.30 11.14
CA VAL A 233 -16.65 -0.09 10.89
C VAL A 233 -16.54 0.77 12.16
N ASP A 234 -17.64 0.96 12.89
CA ASP A 234 -17.64 1.77 14.10
C ASP A 234 -16.70 1.21 15.18
N GLU A 235 -16.62 -0.11 15.29
CA GLU A 235 -15.70 -0.79 16.21
C GLU A 235 -14.25 -0.62 15.75
N CYS A 236 -13.97 -0.75 14.45
CA CYS A 236 -12.65 -0.46 13.89
C CYS A 236 -12.22 0.97 14.22
N VAL A 237 -13.07 1.96 13.93
CA VAL A 237 -12.79 3.38 14.20
C VAL A 237 -12.55 3.60 15.69
N HIS A 238 -13.38 3.02 16.56
CA HIS A 238 -13.21 3.12 18.01
C HIS A 238 -11.83 2.61 18.45
N LEU A 239 -11.44 1.41 18.01
CA LEU A 239 -10.17 0.79 18.37
C LEU A 239 -8.97 1.57 17.81
N ILE A 240 -9.04 2.03 16.56
CA ILE A 240 -7.98 2.83 15.94
C ILE A 240 -7.79 4.15 16.70
N VAL A 241 -8.87 4.90 16.95
CA VAL A 241 -8.80 6.18 17.67
C VAL A 241 -8.28 5.97 19.09
N ARG A 242 -8.66 4.88 19.76
CA ARG A 242 -8.13 4.53 21.09
C ARG A 242 -6.63 4.25 21.05
N GLY A 243 -6.16 3.50 20.04
CA GLY A 243 -4.75 3.21 19.84
C GLY A 243 -3.94 4.49 19.55
N LEU A 244 -4.41 5.31 18.61
CA LEU A 244 -3.74 6.55 18.21
C LEU A 244 -3.60 7.58 19.34
N LYS A 245 -4.51 7.58 20.32
CA LYS A 245 -4.42 8.45 21.51
C LYS A 245 -3.37 7.99 22.53
N SER A 246 -2.82 6.79 22.34
CA SER A 246 -1.93 6.12 23.29
C SER A 246 -0.49 5.99 22.78
N VAL A 247 -0.19 6.55 21.60
CA VAL A 247 1.11 6.49 20.91
C VAL A 247 1.65 7.88 20.58
#